data_AF-N9HNB0-F1
#
_entry.id   AF-N9HNB0-F1
#
_cell.length_a   1.000
_cell.length_b   1.000
_cell.length_c   1.000
_cell.angle_alpha   90.00
_cell.angle_beta   90.00
_cell.angle_gamma   90.00
#
_symmetry.space_group_name_H-M   'P 1'
#
loop_
_entity.id
_entity.type
_entity.pdbx_description
1 polymer ?
#
loop_
_entity_poly.entity_id
_entity_poly.type
_entity_poly.pdbx_seq_one_letter_code
_entity_poly.pdbx_strand_id
1 'polypeptide(L)'
;MTMNIKTALLLLPLSLPTLTFATVGGPQNIEVLGYEVKEQKLYIMRHYLDGRGRLPQLYYYNFKSQKPNQLVQVNSLYINPKTKRIDYDQDSRKFDRDIAKIKKRLVPLNPIQKSKPQLKVLKTTKGSAPAWHDPQEKVPKWTYQYQVKSSLQKSPVQQAVSYQQGLKISQAYKVPKQNKTLVIVKYLGIPFETGYSIEDPALLSR
;
A
#
# COMPACT_ATOMS: atom_id res chain seq x y z
N MET A 1 -44.17 6.24 58.08
CA MET A 1 -43.70 4.85 57.92
C MET A 1 -44.06 4.40 56.51
N THR A 2 -43.11 4.43 55.58
CA THR A 2 -43.07 3.62 54.34
C THR A 2 -41.70 3.80 53.68
N MET A 3 -40.99 2.67 53.54
CA MET A 3 -39.71 2.46 52.86
C MET A 3 -39.86 2.61 51.33
N ASN A 4 -38.88 3.21 50.64
CA ASN A 4 -37.81 2.55 49.86
C ASN A 4 -38.34 1.92 48.54
N ILE A 5 -37.80 2.23 47.36
CA ILE A 5 -36.66 1.51 46.76
C ILE A 5 -36.09 2.38 45.63
N LYS A 6 -34.77 2.62 45.65
CA LYS A 6 -34.03 3.20 44.51
C LYS A 6 -33.62 2.07 43.57
N THR A 7 -34.18 2.04 42.37
CA THR A 7 -33.80 1.08 41.32
C THR A 7 -32.49 1.55 40.67
N ALA A 8 -31.37 0.92 41.02
CA ALA A 8 -30.11 1.09 40.31
C ALA A 8 -30.10 0.19 39.06
N LEU A 9 -30.16 0.80 37.88
CA LEU A 9 -30.07 0.09 36.60
C LEU A 9 -28.58 -0.17 36.29
N LEU A 10 -28.15 -1.43 36.45
CA LEU A 10 -26.80 -1.88 36.11
C LEU A 10 -26.71 -2.11 34.59
N LEU A 11 -26.16 -1.13 33.86
CA LEU A 11 -25.82 -1.26 32.44
C LEU A 11 -24.50 -2.04 32.31
N LEU A 12 -24.59 -3.34 32.03
CA LEU A 12 -23.46 -4.16 31.59
C LEU A 12 -23.14 -3.86 30.12
N PRO A 13 -21.91 -3.44 29.77
CA PRO A 13 -21.50 -3.33 28.37
C PRO A 13 -21.26 -4.74 27.81
N LEU A 14 -22.14 -5.20 26.93
CA LEU A 14 -21.88 -6.37 26.07
C LEU A 14 -20.72 -6.01 25.13
N SER A 15 -19.50 -6.39 25.48
CA SER A 15 -18.39 -6.44 24.54
C SER A 15 -18.65 -7.58 23.57
N LEU A 16 -19.21 -7.26 22.40
CA LEU A 16 -19.32 -8.22 21.29
C LEU A 16 -17.92 -8.73 20.94
N PRO A 17 -17.68 -10.06 20.93
CA PRO A 17 -16.40 -10.59 20.54
C PRO A 17 -16.16 -10.26 19.06
N THR A 18 -15.05 -9.59 18.76
CA THR A 18 -14.56 -9.48 17.40
C THR A 18 -14.16 -10.88 16.95
N LEU A 19 -14.98 -11.53 16.12
CA LEU A 19 -14.64 -12.79 15.49
C LEU A 19 -13.40 -12.58 14.60
N THR A 20 -12.24 -12.95 15.12
CA THR A 20 -10.99 -12.99 14.34
C THR A 20 -10.99 -14.28 13.54
N PHE A 21 -11.46 -14.24 12.31
CA PHE A 21 -11.25 -15.34 11.38
C PHE A 21 -9.78 -15.34 10.93
N ALA A 22 -9.15 -16.52 10.93
CA ALA A 22 -7.83 -16.68 10.35
C ALA A 22 -7.95 -16.48 8.83
N THR A 23 -7.39 -15.39 8.31
CA THR A 23 -7.38 -15.13 6.86
C THR A 23 -6.12 -15.72 6.24
N VAL A 24 -6.27 -16.33 5.08
CA VAL A 24 -5.19 -16.86 4.23
C VAL A 24 -4.48 -15.72 3.50
N GLY A 25 -5.20 -14.63 3.23
CA GLY A 25 -4.69 -13.44 2.57
C GLY A 25 -4.93 -12.15 3.35
N GLY A 26 -4.48 -11.05 2.77
CA GLY A 26 -4.77 -9.71 3.26
C GLY A 26 -4.36 -8.64 2.26
N PRO A 27 -4.80 -7.38 2.48
CA PRO A 27 -4.49 -6.30 1.56
C PRO A 27 -3.00 -5.92 1.59
N GLN A 28 -2.57 -5.29 0.51
CA GLN A 28 -1.26 -4.65 0.42
C GLN A 28 -1.44 -3.13 0.34
N ASN A 29 -0.94 -2.42 1.34
CA ASN A 29 -1.11 -0.97 1.44
C ASN A 29 0.23 -0.25 1.29
N ILE A 30 0.21 0.97 0.75
CA ILE A 30 1.37 1.84 0.66
C ILE A 30 1.28 2.92 1.74
N GLU A 31 2.31 2.99 2.58
CA GLU A 31 2.59 4.12 3.46
C GLU A 31 3.64 5.01 2.80
N VAL A 32 3.32 6.29 2.60
CA VAL A 32 4.28 7.27 2.10
C VAL A 32 5.10 7.81 3.27
N LEU A 33 6.40 7.49 3.30
CA LEU A 33 7.26 7.87 4.43
C LEU A 33 7.76 9.31 4.34
N GLY A 34 8.15 9.77 3.15
CA GLY A 34 8.66 11.12 2.95
C GLY A 34 9.80 11.23 1.95
N TYR A 35 10.29 12.46 1.77
CA TYR A 35 11.34 12.82 0.84
C TYR A 35 12.63 13.22 1.56
N GLU A 36 13.74 12.59 1.20
CA GLU A 36 15.08 12.94 1.66
C GLU A 36 15.71 13.96 0.71
N VAL A 37 15.93 15.19 1.20
CA VAL A 37 16.38 16.31 0.37
C VAL A 37 17.79 16.11 -0.18
N LYS A 38 18.74 15.65 0.65
CA LYS A 38 20.16 15.51 0.29
C LYS A 38 20.39 14.50 -0.83
N GLU A 39 19.78 13.32 -0.71
CA GLU A 39 19.93 12.25 -1.71
C GLU A 39 18.86 12.28 -2.80
N GLN A 40 17.89 13.19 -2.70
CA GLN A 40 16.74 13.28 -3.58
C GLN A 40 16.01 11.94 -3.75
N LYS A 41 15.75 11.27 -2.62
CA LYS A 41 15.06 9.98 -2.56
C LYS A 41 13.68 10.13 -1.94
N LEU A 42 12.66 9.62 -2.62
CA LEU A 42 11.31 9.52 -2.09
C LEU A 42 11.09 8.11 -1.58
N TYR A 43 10.85 7.96 -0.29
CA TYR A 43 10.68 6.66 0.37
C TYR A 43 9.20 6.33 0.59
N ILE A 44 8.85 5.08 0.32
CA ILE A 44 7.54 4.50 0.59
C ILE A 44 7.71 3.11 1.20
N MET A 45 6.72 2.65 1.96
CA MET A 45 6.69 1.34 2.58
C MET A 45 5.47 0.57 2.09
N ARG A 46 5.67 -0.67 1.65
CA ARG A 46 4.57 -1.59 1.36
C ARG A 46 4.33 -2.49 2.56
N HIS A 47 3.13 -2.42 3.10
CA HIS A 47 2.66 -3.30 4.16
C HIS A 47 1.96 -4.50 3.56
N TYR A 48 2.31 -5.70 3.99
CA TYR A 48 1.65 -6.94 3.61
C TYR A 48 0.85 -7.42 4.83
N LEU A 49 -0.47 -7.39 4.73
CA LEU A 49 -1.34 -7.82 5.82
C LEU A 49 -1.81 -9.26 5.65
N ASP A 50 -1.00 -10.10 4.98
CA ASP A 50 -1.28 -11.52 4.84
C ASP A 50 -0.99 -12.27 6.14
N GLY A 51 -1.49 -13.50 6.25
CA GLY A 51 -1.36 -14.32 7.47
C GLY A 51 0.08 -14.70 7.84
N ARG A 52 1.10 -14.28 7.09
CA ARG A 52 2.51 -14.57 7.39
C ARG A 52 3.12 -13.66 8.45
N GLY A 53 2.56 -12.46 8.67
CA GLY A 53 3.13 -11.49 9.60
C GLY A 53 4.51 -10.96 9.20
N ARG A 54 4.83 -10.99 7.89
CA ARG A 54 6.12 -10.54 7.36
C ARG A 54 6.34 -9.03 7.56
N LEU A 55 7.61 -8.63 7.69
CA LEU A 55 8.02 -7.24 7.76
C LEU A 55 7.58 -6.46 6.50
N PRO A 56 7.19 -5.18 6.65
CA PRO A 56 6.91 -4.30 5.52
C PRO A 56 8.14 -4.12 4.61
N GLN A 57 7.93 -3.99 3.30
CA GLN A 57 8.99 -3.81 2.31
C GLN A 57 9.22 -2.33 1.97
N LEU A 58 10.45 -1.84 2.21
CA LEU A 58 10.87 -0.48 1.92
C LEU A 58 11.23 -0.35 0.43
N TYR A 59 10.77 0.73 -0.18
CA TYR A 59 11.13 1.14 -1.52
C TYR A 59 11.54 2.61 -1.56
N TYR A 60 12.23 3.01 -2.63
CA TYR A 60 12.44 4.42 -2.94
C TYR A 60 12.45 4.70 -4.44
N TYR A 61 12.09 5.93 -4.80
CA TYR A 61 12.46 6.54 -6.07
C TYR A 61 13.74 7.35 -5.89
N ASN A 62 14.68 7.26 -6.82
CA ASN A 62 15.89 8.07 -6.83
C ASN A 62 15.80 9.10 -7.94
N PHE A 63 15.63 10.38 -7.60
CA PHE A 63 15.45 11.42 -8.63
C PHE A 63 16.74 11.81 -9.35
N LYS A 64 17.91 11.42 -8.81
CA LYS A 64 19.22 11.57 -9.47
C LYS A 64 19.54 10.42 -10.45
N SER A 65 18.74 9.35 -10.45
CA SER A 65 18.94 8.21 -11.33
C SER A 65 18.59 8.56 -12.79
N GLN A 66 19.20 7.85 -13.76
CA GLN A 66 18.81 7.88 -15.17
C GLN A 66 17.34 7.44 -15.38
N LYS A 67 16.79 6.65 -14.46
CA LYS A 67 15.40 6.17 -14.46
C LYS A 67 14.67 6.65 -13.19
N PRO A 68 14.36 7.95 -13.06
CA PRO A 68 13.84 8.52 -11.82
C PRO A 68 12.42 8.06 -11.46
N ASN A 69 11.68 7.53 -12.44
CA ASN A 69 10.33 6.97 -12.25
C ASN A 69 10.35 5.47 -11.93
N GLN A 70 11.53 4.83 -11.84
CA GLN A 70 11.65 3.44 -11.45
C GLN A 70 11.66 3.32 -9.92
N LEU A 71 10.77 2.48 -9.39
CA LEU A 71 10.74 2.15 -7.97
C LEU A 71 11.84 1.13 -7.66
N VAL A 72 12.66 1.41 -6.65
CA VAL A 72 13.78 0.56 -6.23
C VAL A 72 13.46 -0.11 -4.90
N GLN A 73 13.57 -1.44 -4.85
CA GLN A 73 13.41 -2.21 -3.62
C GLN A 73 14.68 -2.17 -2.77
N VAL A 74 14.52 -1.97 -1.46
CA VAL A 74 15.63 -2.03 -0.50
C VAL A 74 15.72 -3.43 0.09
N ASN A 75 16.80 -4.16 -0.15
CA ASN A 75 16.98 -5.49 0.44
C ASN A 75 17.88 -5.49 1.69
N SER A 76 18.73 -4.47 1.84
CA SER A 76 19.77 -4.42 2.88
C SER A 76 19.23 -4.39 4.31
N LEU A 77 18.01 -3.90 4.53
CA LEU A 77 17.38 -3.87 5.85
C LEU A 77 16.92 -5.24 6.33
N TYR A 78 16.80 -6.21 5.42
CA TYR A 78 16.19 -7.52 5.65
C TYR A 78 17.23 -8.64 5.70
N ILE A 79 18.52 -8.33 5.63
CA ILE A 79 19.57 -9.36 5.70
C ILE A 79 19.66 -9.86 7.14
N ASN A 80 19.32 -11.14 7.34
CA ASN A 80 19.48 -11.81 8.61
C ASN A 80 20.97 -11.88 8.98
N PRO A 81 21.39 -11.42 10.16
CA PRO A 81 22.80 -11.34 10.53
C PRO A 81 23.46 -12.71 10.67
N LYS A 82 22.69 -13.76 10.99
CA LYS A 82 23.18 -15.14 11.14
C LYS A 82 23.28 -15.85 9.79
N THR A 83 22.23 -15.82 8.99
CA THR A 83 22.18 -16.58 7.73
C THR A 83 22.75 -15.82 6.53
N LYS A 84 22.95 -14.50 6.65
CA LYS A 84 23.34 -13.58 5.56
C LYS A 84 22.38 -13.56 4.37
N ARG A 85 21.18 -14.12 4.54
CA ARG A 85 20.12 -14.15 3.53
C ARG A 85 19.05 -13.12 3.85
N ILE A 86 18.29 -12.72 2.83
CA ILE A 86 17.10 -11.91 3.01
C ILE A 86 16.07 -12.71 3.79
N ASP A 87 15.56 -12.13 4.86
CA ASP A 87 14.62 -12.74 5.79
C ASP A 87 13.56 -11.70 6.16
N TYR A 88 12.35 -11.90 5.65
CA TYR A 88 11.22 -11.00 5.90
C TYR A 88 10.42 -11.39 7.14
N ASP A 89 10.70 -12.55 7.74
CA ASP A 89 9.95 -13.09 8.87
C ASP A 89 10.76 -13.00 10.19
N GLN A 90 11.84 -12.22 10.17
CA GLN A 90 12.69 -11.97 11.33
C GLN A 90 12.07 -11.03 12.37
N ASP A 91 12.64 -11.02 13.57
CA ASP A 91 12.32 -10.08 14.64
C ASP A 91 12.37 -8.61 14.17
N SER A 92 11.29 -7.87 14.40
CA SER A 92 11.12 -6.50 13.87
C SER A 92 11.99 -5.46 14.58
N ARG A 93 12.54 -5.70 15.77
CA ARG A 93 13.19 -4.65 16.58
C ARG A 93 14.33 -3.96 15.86
N LYS A 94 15.12 -4.71 15.08
CA LYS A 94 16.20 -4.10 14.27
C LYS A 94 15.61 -3.29 13.12
N PHE A 95 14.65 -3.88 12.39
CA PHE A 95 13.94 -3.23 11.30
C PHE A 95 13.33 -1.90 11.75
N ASP A 96 12.56 -1.90 12.85
CA ASP A 96 11.88 -0.73 13.40
C ASP A 96 12.86 0.39 13.75
N ARG A 97 13.99 0.07 14.38
CA ARG A 97 15.05 1.05 14.69
C ARG A 97 15.64 1.65 13.41
N ASP A 98 15.88 0.86 12.38
CA ASP A 98 16.46 1.35 11.13
C ASP A 98 15.46 2.19 10.33
N ILE A 99 14.18 1.81 10.31
CA ILE A 99 13.12 2.63 9.72
C ILE A 99 12.95 3.95 10.48
N ALA A 100 13.00 3.95 11.82
CA ALA A 100 12.94 5.18 12.61
C ALA A 100 14.09 6.15 12.26
N LYS A 101 15.31 5.64 12.07
CA LYS A 101 16.46 6.46 11.62
C LYS A 101 16.26 7.05 10.23
N ILE A 102 15.60 6.33 9.33
CA ILE A 102 15.25 6.84 8.00
C ILE A 102 14.18 7.94 8.14
N LYS A 103 13.08 7.67 8.83
CA LYS A 103 11.96 8.63 9.00
C LYS A 103 12.41 9.97 9.61
N LYS A 104 13.35 9.95 10.58
CA LYS A 104 13.88 11.17 11.23
C LYS A 104 14.47 12.22 10.27
N ARG A 105 14.92 11.83 9.08
CA ARG A 105 15.55 12.74 8.10
C ARG A 105 14.65 13.05 6.90
N LEU A 106 13.42 12.54 6.87
CA LEU A 106 12.49 12.75 5.76
C LEU A 106 11.66 14.01 5.98
N VAL A 107 11.40 14.73 4.89
CA VAL A 107 10.41 15.79 4.82
C VAL A 107 9.08 15.18 4.36
N PRO A 108 7.95 15.43 5.05
CA PRO A 108 6.66 14.92 4.65
C PRO A 108 6.23 15.49 3.29
N LEU A 109 5.43 14.73 2.54
CA LEU A 109 4.89 15.19 1.27
C LEU A 109 3.59 15.99 1.47
N ASN A 110 3.28 16.85 0.51
CA ASN A 110 2.11 17.73 0.58
C ASN A 110 0.89 17.04 -0.07
N PRO A 111 -0.17 16.68 0.66
CA PRO A 111 -1.35 16.03 0.10
C PRO A 111 -2.08 16.94 -0.91
N ILE A 112 -2.65 16.35 -1.96
CA ILE A 112 -3.36 17.08 -3.02
C ILE A 112 -4.88 17.03 -2.78
N GLN A 113 -5.48 18.19 -2.50
CA GLN A 113 -6.93 18.31 -2.24
C GLN A 113 -7.75 18.84 -3.43
N LYS A 114 -7.23 19.84 -4.19
CA LYS A 114 -8.05 20.66 -5.11
C LYS A 114 -7.85 20.40 -6.62
N SER A 115 -6.80 19.68 -7.02
CA SER A 115 -6.57 19.28 -8.43
C SER A 115 -6.23 17.79 -8.48
N LYS A 116 -7.25 16.93 -8.52
CA LYS A 116 -7.04 15.49 -8.40
C LYS A 116 -6.34 14.95 -9.65
N PRO A 117 -5.26 14.16 -9.49
CA PRO A 117 -4.74 13.37 -10.59
C PRO A 117 -5.86 12.50 -11.18
N GLN A 118 -5.80 12.26 -12.48
CA GLN A 118 -6.78 11.48 -13.22
C GLN A 118 -6.13 10.17 -13.69
N LEU A 119 -6.87 9.09 -13.52
CA LEU A 119 -6.49 7.78 -14.03
C LEU A 119 -7.01 7.65 -15.47
N LYS A 120 -6.10 7.43 -16.41
CA LYS A 120 -6.41 7.15 -17.81
C LYS A 120 -6.12 5.68 -18.11
N VAL A 121 -7.17 4.89 -18.30
CA VAL A 121 -7.03 3.52 -18.83
C VAL A 121 -6.69 3.60 -20.32
N LEU A 122 -5.62 2.92 -20.72
CA LEU A 122 -5.17 2.84 -22.11
C LEU A 122 -5.67 1.56 -22.79
N LYS A 123 -5.65 0.45 -22.05
CA LYS A 123 -6.13 -0.86 -22.52
C LYS A 123 -6.74 -1.65 -21.36
N THR A 124 -7.79 -2.41 -21.66
CA THR A 124 -8.36 -3.39 -20.75
C THR A 124 -8.58 -4.70 -21.48
N THR A 125 -8.09 -5.79 -20.90
CA THR A 125 -8.36 -7.15 -21.36
C THR A 125 -9.18 -7.86 -20.28
N LYS A 126 -10.33 -8.41 -20.66
CA LYS A 126 -11.15 -9.26 -19.77
C LYS A 126 -10.74 -10.72 -19.92
N GLY A 127 -10.84 -11.49 -18.86
CA GLY A 127 -10.61 -12.92 -18.87
C GLY A 127 -10.98 -13.54 -17.53
N SER A 128 -10.39 -14.68 -17.23
CA SER A 128 -10.56 -15.37 -15.95
C SER A 128 -9.21 -15.84 -15.38
N ALA A 129 -9.21 -16.23 -14.12
CA ALA A 129 -8.15 -16.99 -13.47
C ALA A 129 -8.76 -18.14 -12.66
N PRO A 130 -7.98 -19.19 -12.33
CA PRO A 130 -8.42 -20.20 -11.37
C PRO A 130 -8.78 -19.55 -10.03
N ALA A 131 -9.82 -20.05 -9.37
CA ALA A 131 -10.11 -19.66 -8.01
C ALA A 131 -9.03 -20.16 -7.05
N TRP A 132 -8.89 -19.49 -5.91
CA TRP A 132 -7.84 -19.81 -4.94
C TRP A 132 -8.07 -21.13 -4.18
N HIS A 133 -9.33 -21.53 -4.01
CA HIS A 133 -9.74 -22.70 -3.23
C HIS A 133 -10.02 -23.93 -4.11
N ASP A 134 -10.45 -23.73 -5.36
CA ASP A 134 -10.60 -24.79 -6.37
C ASP A 134 -10.09 -24.30 -7.74
N PRO A 135 -9.01 -24.90 -8.28
CA PRO A 135 -8.49 -24.55 -9.60
C PRO A 135 -9.45 -24.79 -10.78
N GLN A 136 -10.48 -25.62 -10.61
CA GLN A 136 -11.51 -25.86 -11.62
C GLN A 136 -12.52 -24.70 -11.72
N GLU A 137 -12.70 -23.96 -10.62
CA GLU A 137 -13.53 -22.77 -10.61
C GLU A 137 -12.78 -21.57 -11.21
N LYS A 138 -13.54 -20.65 -11.82
CA LYS A 138 -13.00 -19.46 -12.49
C LYS A 138 -13.51 -18.19 -11.83
N VAL A 139 -12.58 -17.30 -11.51
CA VAL A 139 -12.88 -15.93 -11.06
C VAL A 139 -12.64 -14.94 -12.20
N PRO A 140 -13.45 -13.87 -12.32
CA PRO A 140 -13.29 -12.88 -13.36
C PRO A 140 -12.01 -12.06 -13.14
N LYS A 141 -11.34 -11.71 -14.24
CA LYS A 141 -10.04 -11.02 -14.25
C LYS A 141 -10.05 -9.90 -15.28
N TRP A 142 -9.53 -8.74 -14.90
CA TRP A 142 -9.29 -7.58 -15.76
C TRP A 142 -7.81 -7.22 -15.70
N THR A 143 -7.15 -7.22 -16.85
CA THR A 143 -5.78 -6.71 -17.00
C THR A 143 -5.83 -5.31 -17.59
N TYR A 144 -5.30 -4.35 -16.86
CA TYR A 144 -5.26 -2.93 -17.24
C TYR A 144 -3.86 -2.52 -17.65
N GLN A 145 -3.75 -1.74 -18.73
CA GLN A 145 -2.65 -0.80 -18.93
C GLN A 145 -3.19 0.60 -18.71
N TYR A 146 -2.53 1.40 -17.86
CA TYR A 146 -3.03 2.71 -17.48
C TYR A 146 -1.89 3.72 -17.28
N GLN A 147 -2.24 5.00 -17.28
CA GLN A 147 -1.39 6.11 -16.88
C GLN A 147 -2.14 6.99 -15.90
N VAL A 148 -1.39 7.66 -15.03
CA VAL A 148 -1.93 8.73 -14.19
C VAL A 148 -1.44 10.06 -14.71
N LYS A 149 -2.33 11.04 -14.83
CA LYS A 149 -2.03 12.39 -15.30
C LYS A 149 -2.44 13.43 -14.27
N SER A 150 -1.67 14.50 -14.17
CA SER A 150 -2.01 15.66 -13.34
C SER A 150 -1.36 16.90 -13.94
N SER A 151 -2.17 17.84 -14.42
CA SER A 151 -1.68 19.02 -15.15
C SER A 151 -0.72 18.60 -16.29
N LEU A 152 0.49 19.17 -16.35
CA LEU A 152 1.53 18.82 -17.33
C LEU A 152 2.31 17.54 -17.01
N GLN A 153 2.04 16.87 -15.89
CA GLN A 153 2.78 15.69 -15.46
C GLN A 153 2.02 14.40 -15.79
N LYS A 154 2.76 13.34 -16.11
CA LYS A 154 2.23 11.98 -16.36
C LYS A 154 3.15 10.92 -15.78
N SER A 155 2.57 9.78 -15.42
CA SER A 155 3.34 8.58 -15.07
C SER A 155 3.81 7.84 -16.32
N PRO A 156 4.81 6.95 -16.20
CA PRO A 156 4.99 5.84 -17.15
C PRO A 156 3.70 5.02 -17.27
N VAL A 157 3.60 4.21 -18.34
CA VAL A 157 2.53 3.22 -18.46
C VAL A 157 2.71 2.17 -17.36
N GLN A 158 1.66 1.97 -16.58
CA GLN A 158 1.57 0.99 -15.51
C GLN A 158 0.69 -0.18 -15.94
N GLN A 159 0.85 -1.32 -15.27
CA GLN A 159 0.03 -2.51 -15.45
C GLN A 159 -0.61 -2.91 -14.12
N ALA A 160 -1.86 -3.35 -14.16
CA ALA A 160 -2.56 -3.90 -13.00
C ALA A 160 -3.40 -5.10 -13.43
N VAL A 161 -3.45 -6.12 -12.57
CA VAL A 161 -4.40 -7.24 -12.68
C VAL A 161 -5.39 -7.10 -11.54
N SER A 162 -6.67 -6.95 -11.87
CA SER A 162 -7.73 -6.86 -10.87
C SER A 162 -8.78 -7.95 -11.05
N TYR A 163 -9.36 -8.39 -9.95
CA TYR A 163 -10.46 -9.35 -9.89
C TYR A 163 -11.81 -8.68 -9.61
N GLN A 164 -11.84 -7.34 -9.77
CA GLN A 164 -13.04 -6.52 -9.84
C GLN A 164 -12.83 -5.45 -10.91
N GLN A 165 -13.91 -4.99 -11.54
CA GLN A 165 -13.81 -3.90 -12.50
C GLN A 165 -13.42 -2.58 -11.81
N GLY A 166 -12.39 -1.93 -12.35
CA GLY A 166 -12.03 -0.55 -12.04
C GLY A 166 -10.72 -0.40 -11.26
N LEU A 167 -10.11 0.77 -11.42
CA LEU A 167 -8.96 1.24 -10.67
C LEU A 167 -9.35 2.56 -10.02
N LYS A 168 -8.87 2.84 -8.80
CA LYS A 168 -9.11 4.12 -8.13
C LYS A 168 -7.83 4.71 -7.59
N ILE A 169 -7.77 6.03 -7.47
CA ILE A 169 -6.68 6.72 -6.79
C ILE A 169 -7.03 6.77 -5.30
N SER A 170 -6.20 6.19 -4.44
CA SER A 170 -6.40 6.22 -2.98
C SER A 170 -5.69 7.39 -2.31
N GLN A 171 -4.52 7.78 -2.83
CA GLN A 171 -3.72 8.88 -2.27
C GLN A 171 -3.01 9.66 -3.38
N ALA A 172 -2.75 10.94 -3.14
CA ALA A 172 -1.99 11.78 -4.06
C ALA A 172 -1.24 12.89 -3.32
N TYR A 173 0.03 13.09 -3.68
CA TYR A 173 0.93 14.00 -2.98
C TYR A 173 1.86 14.75 -3.93
N LYS A 174 2.09 16.05 -3.69
CA LYS A 174 3.21 16.78 -4.29
C LYS A 174 4.48 16.49 -3.51
N VAL A 175 5.58 16.28 -4.23
CA VAL A 175 6.89 16.06 -3.60
C VAL A 175 7.55 17.42 -3.31
N PRO A 176 7.93 17.73 -2.05
CA PRO A 176 8.51 19.03 -1.71
C PRO A 176 9.78 19.33 -2.51
N LYS A 177 9.93 20.60 -2.93
CA LYS A 177 11.09 21.08 -3.71
C LYS A 177 11.33 20.34 -5.02
N GLN A 178 10.35 19.57 -5.49
CA GLN A 178 10.44 18.74 -6.69
C GLN A 178 9.20 18.98 -7.54
N ASN A 179 9.38 19.13 -8.85
CA ASN A 179 8.26 19.23 -9.78
C ASN A 179 7.77 17.82 -10.15
N LYS A 180 7.34 17.06 -9.14
CA LYS A 180 6.86 15.68 -9.24
C LYS A 180 5.65 15.45 -8.34
N THR A 181 4.78 14.53 -8.75
CA THR A 181 3.60 14.12 -7.98
C THR A 181 3.65 12.62 -7.76
N LEU A 182 3.49 12.16 -6.52
CA LEU A 182 3.28 10.75 -6.20
C LEU A 182 1.77 10.47 -6.15
N VAL A 183 1.32 9.42 -6.83
CA VAL A 183 -0.07 8.96 -6.77
C VAL A 183 -0.09 7.48 -6.40
N ILE A 184 -0.97 7.10 -5.48
CA ILE A 184 -1.20 5.71 -5.11
C ILE A 184 -2.50 5.24 -5.76
N VAL A 185 -2.41 4.18 -6.57
CA VAL A 185 -3.55 3.56 -7.26
C VAL A 185 -3.91 2.27 -6.54
N LYS A 186 -5.19 2.10 -6.23
CA LYS A 186 -5.76 0.99 -5.49
C LYS A 186 -6.73 0.20 -6.37
N TYR A 187 -6.67 -1.11 -6.29
CA TYR A 187 -7.57 -2.04 -6.99
C TYR A 187 -7.65 -3.39 -6.26
N LEU A 188 -8.62 -4.23 -6.58
CA LEU A 188 -8.78 -5.56 -5.98
C LEU A 188 -7.83 -6.54 -6.70
N GLY A 189 -6.63 -6.75 -6.18
CA GLY A 189 -5.52 -7.42 -6.88
C GLY A 189 -5.21 -8.84 -6.41
N ILE A 190 -5.82 -9.29 -5.31
CA ILE A 190 -5.60 -10.64 -4.76
C ILE A 190 -6.97 -11.33 -4.70
N PRO A 191 -7.16 -12.49 -5.35
CA PRO A 191 -8.45 -13.17 -5.44
C PRO A 191 -8.65 -14.21 -4.33
N PHE A 192 -8.17 -13.93 -3.11
CA PHE A 192 -8.33 -14.83 -1.97
C PHE A 192 -9.57 -14.43 -1.18
N GLU A 193 -10.33 -15.41 -0.69
CA GLU A 193 -11.55 -15.22 0.08
C GLU A 193 -12.53 -14.26 -0.62
N THR A 194 -12.81 -13.09 -0.04
CA THR A 194 -13.67 -12.03 -0.62
C THR A 194 -12.92 -11.06 -1.53
N GLY A 195 -11.61 -11.25 -1.67
CA GLY A 195 -10.71 -10.44 -2.47
C GLY A 195 -10.06 -9.32 -1.66
N TYR A 196 -8.76 -9.11 -1.91
CA TYR A 196 -7.97 -8.12 -1.19
C TYR A 196 -7.40 -7.05 -2.12
N SER A 197 -7.36 -5.82 -1.61
CA SER A 197 -6.84 -4.70 -2.37
C SER A 197 -5.32 -4.65 -2.39
N ILE A 198 -4.75 -4.25 -3.53
CA ILE A 198 -3.35 -3.87 -3.67
C ILE A 198 -3.29 -2.37 -3.97
N GLU A 199 -2.27 -1.71 -3.43
CA GLU A 199 -1.88 -0.35 -3.78
C GLU A 199 -0.55 -0.31 -4.52
N ASP A 200 -0.49 0.45 -5.62
CA ASP A 200 0.71 0.66 -6.42
C ASP A 200 1.04 2.15 -6.58
N PRO A 201 2.31 2.54 -6.38
CA PRO A 201 2.76 3.90 -6.53
C PRO A 201 3.04 4.24 -8.00
N ALA A 202 2.59 5.41 -8.43
CA ALA A 202 2.90 6.01 -9.71
C ALA A 202 3.52 7.39 -9.48
N LEU A 203 4.78 7.54 -9.89
CA LEU A 203 5.46 8.83 -9.90
C LEU A 203 5.19 9.55 -11.22
N LEU A 204 4.65 10.76 -11.13
CA LEU A 204 4.39 11.64 -12.26
C LEU A 204 5.54 12.65 -12.39
N SER A 205 6.01 12.80 -13.60
CA SER A 205 6.97 13.82 -14.02
C SER A 205 6.43 14.54 -15.26
N ARG A 206 7.01 15.69 -15.61
CA ARG A 206 6.79 16.27 -16.95
C ARG A 206 7.22 15.26 -18.03
#